data_AF-A0A2V9TUE0-F1
#
_entry.id   AF-A0A2V9TUE0-F1
#
_cell.length_a   1.000
_cell.length_b   1.000
_cell.length_c   1.000
_cell.angle_alpha   90.00
_cell.angle_beta   90.00
_cell.angle_gamma   90.00
#
_symmetry.space_group_name_H-M   'P 1'
#
loop_
_entity.id
_entity.type
_entity.pdbx_description
1 polymer ?
#
loop_
_entity_poly.entity_id
_entity_poly.type
_entity_poly.pdbx_seq_one_letter_code
_entity_poly.pdbx_strand_id
1 'polypeptide(L)'
;GTITCNYDGVHKHKTVIEDGVFIGSDSTLVAPVRVRKGAYVAAASCVTEDVPEESLALGRARQINKEGWARKRREGDLKSSIRGKRS
;
A
#
# COMPACT_ATOMS: atom_id res chain seq x y z
N GLY A 1 3.00 -11.13 4.71
CA GLY A 1 2.44 -10.08 5.58
C GLY A 1 1.06 -9.65 5.18
N THR A 2 0.23 -10.55 4.62
CA THR A 2 -1.17 -10.19 4.30
C THR A 2 -1.99 -10.13 5.59
N ILE A 3 -2.84 -9.13 5.74
CA ILE A 3 -3.65 -8.90 6.95
C ILE A 3 -5.11 -8.71 6.54
N THR A 4 -6.02 -9.38 7.27
CA THR A 4 -7.45 -9.08 7.24
C THR A 4 -7.77 -8.09 8.36
N CYS A 5 -8.11 -6.85 8.01
CA CYS A 5 -8.55 -5.83 8.95
C CYS A 5 -10.02 -6.09 9.28
N ASN A 6 -10.23 -7.00 10.22
CA ASN A 6 -11.55 -7.56 10.52
C ASN A 6 -12.23 -6.93 11.74
N TYR A 7 -11.67 -5.91 12.36
CA TYR A 7 -12.23 -5.27 13.55
C TYR A 7 -12.22 -3.75 13.40
N ASP A 8 -13.37 -3.11 13.61
CA ASP A 8 -13.55 -1.65 13.44
C ASP A 8 -13.40 -0.85 14.75
N GLY A 9 -13.11 -1.54 15.86
CA GLY A 9 -13.10 -0.95 17.20
C GLY A 9 -14.29 -1.39 18.07
N VAL A 10 -15.35 -1.95 17.47
CA VAL A 10 -16.55 -2.43 18.16
C VAL A 10 -16.97 -3.83 17.68
N HIS A 11 -17.07 -4.04 16.38
CA HIS A 11 -17.56 -5.26 15.76
C HIS A 11 -16.50 -5.93 14.89
N LYS A 12 -16.64 -7.25 14.73
CA LYS A 12 -15.84 -8.03 13.79
C LYS A 12 -16.58 -8.24 12.47
N HIS A 13 -15.87 -8.09 11.36
CA HIS A 13 -16.37 -8.20 9.99
C HIS A 13 -15.67 -9.33 9.25
N LYS A 14 -16.30 -9.85 8.18
CA LYS A 14 -15.79 -10.99 7.43
C LYS A 14 -15.08 -10.55 6.16
N THR A 15 -13.88 -11.07 5.93
CA THR A 15 -13.23 -11.07 4.61
C THR A 15 -13.55 -12.39 3.92
N VAL A 16 -13.98 -12.35 2.66
CA VAL A 16 -14.25 -13.53 1.85
C VAL A 16 -13.26 -13.57 0.69
N ILE A 17 -12.57 -14.70 0.53
CA ILE A 17 -11.63 -14.95 -0.57
C ILE A 17 -12.11 -16.23 -1.27
N GLU A 18 -12.45 -16.13 -2.55
CA GLU A 18 -12.97 -17.24 -3.34
C GLU A 18 -11.84 -18.04 -4.03
N ASP A 19 -12.23 -19.10 -4.74
CA ASP A 19 -11.28 -20.04 -5.35
C ASP A 19 -10.36 -19.39 -6.38
N GLY A 20 -9.11 -19.84 -6.43
CA GLY A 20 -8.14 -19.40 -7.44
C GLY A 20 -7.66 -17.95 -7.30
N VAL A 21 -8.03 -17.25 -6.22
CA VAL A 21 -7.56 -15.88 -5.96
C VAL A 21 -6.07 -15.85 -5.63
N PHE A 22 -5.36 -14.89 -6.21
CA PHE A 22 -3.99 -14.57 -5.83
C PHE A 22 -3.95 -13.30 -4.97
N ILE A 23 -3.41 -13.41 -3.75
CA ILE A 23 -3.20 -12.27 -2.86
C ILE A 23 -1.71 -11.93 -2.80
N GLY A 24 -1.34 -10.78 -3.35
CA GLY A 24 0.03 -10.27 -3.30
C GLY A 24 0.52 -10.03 -1.86
N SER A 25 1.82 -10.16 -1.67
CA SER A 25 2.47 -9.89 -0.38
C SER A 25 2.11 -8.52 0.17
N ASP A 26 1.97 -8.43 1.48
CA ASP A 26 1.71 -7.16 2.20
C ASP A 26 0.38 -6.50 1.84
N SER A 27 -0.59 -7.29 1.37
CA SER A 27 -1.94 -6.80 1.12
C SER A 27 -2.71 -6.61 2.44
N THR A 28 -3.42 -5.49 2.55
CA THR A 28 -4.35 -5.19 3.62
C THR A 28 -5.77 -5.32 3.07
N LEU A 29 -6.58 -6.22 3.64
CA LEU A 29 -7.96 -6.46 3.22
C LEU A 29 -8.91 -5.91 4.29
N VAL A 30 -9.54 -4.77 4.02
CA VAL A 30 -10.43 -4.09 4.96
C VAL A 30 -11.81 -4.72 4.91
N ALA A 31 -12.18 -5.44 5.95
CA ALA A 31 -13.48 -6.10 6.01
C ALA A 31 -14.61 -5.10 6.35
N PRO A 32 -15.85 -5.32 5.87
CA PRO A 32 -16.28 -6.42 5.01
C PRO A 32 -15.82 -6.23 3.56
N VAL A 33 -15.21 -7.27 2.98
CA VAL A 33 -14.77 -7.27 1.58
C VAL A 33 -14.76 -8.68 1.02
N ARG A 34 -15.09 -8.82 -0.26
CA ARG A 34 -15.02 -10.06 -1.02
C ARG A 34 -14.07 -9.92 -2.21
N VAL A 35 -13.11 -10.83 -2.28
CA VAL A 35 -12.25 -11.03 -3.45
C VAL A 35 -12.77 -12.25 -4.21
N ARG A 36 -13.37 -12.01 -5.36
CA ARG A 36 -14.09 -13.05 -6.11
C ARG A 36 -13.16 -13.96 -6.90
N LYS A 37 -13.70 -15.07 -7.37
CA LYS A 37 -12.98 -16.17 -8.02
C LYS A 37 -11.97 -15.67 -9.08
N GLY A 38 -10.76 -16.25 -9.02
CA GLY A 38 -9.67 -15.98 -9.96
C GLY A 38 -9.10 -14.56 -9.96
N ALA A 39 -9.58 -13.68 -9.06
CA ALA A 39 -9.08 -12.33 -8.98
C ALA A 39 -7.63 -12.26 -8.46
N TYR A 40 -6.96 -11.16 -8.79
CA TYR A 40 -5.61 -10.85 -8.34
C TYR A 40 -5.61 -9.56 -7.51
N VAL A 41 -4.92 -9.59 -6.37
CA VAL A 41 -4.59 -8.39 -5.60
C VAL A 41 -3.10 -8.14 -5.73
N ALA A 42 -2.72 -6.98 -6.28
CA ALA A 42 -1.31 -6.61 -6.40
C ALA A 42 -0.66 -6.47 -5.02
N ALA A 43 0.64 -6.77 -4.92
CA ALA A 43 1.38 -6.62 -3.67
C ALA A 43 1.33 -5.18 -3.13
N ALA A 44 1.35 -5.06 -1.80
CA ALA A 44 1.23 -3.82 -1.05
C ALA A 44 -0.04 -3.02 -1.38
N SER A 45 -1.17 -3.70 -1.60
CA SER A 45 -2.48 -3.06 -1.83
C SER A 45 -3.29 -2.95 -0.54
N CYS A 46 -3.94 -1.81 -0.33
CA CYS A 46 -5.03 -1.63 0.62
C CYS A 46 -6.37 -1.76 -0.12
N VAL A 47 -7.08 -2.87 0.09
CA VAL A 47 -8.33 -3.20 -0.60
C VAL A 47 -9.51 -2.88 0.32
N THR A 48 -10.37 -1.95 -0.11
CA THR A 48 -11.52 -1.44 0.64
C THR A 48 -12.86 -1.69 -0.04
N GLU A 49 -12.84 -2.26 -1.25
CA GLU A 49 -14.01 -2.56 -2.07
C GLU A 49 -13.91 -3.99 -2.61
N ASP A 50 -15.06 -4.58 -2.92
CA ASP A 50 -15.12 -5.91 -3.52
C ASP A 50 -14.31 -5.95 -4.83
N VAL A 51 -13.55 -7.04 -5.02
CA VAL A 51 -12.79 -7.28 -6.24
C VAL A 51 -13.60 -8.24 -7.12
N PRO A 52 -13.99 -7.82 -8.35
CA PRO A 52 -14.74 -8.68 -9.27
C PRO A 52 -13.96 -9.92 -9.70
N GLU A 53 -14.67 -10.89 -10.28
CA GLU A 53 -14.06 -12.13 -10.80
C GLU A 53 -13.00 -11.84 -11.86
N GLU A 54 -11.95 -12.65 -11.91
CA GLU A 54 -10.86 -12.58 -12.91
C GLU A 54 -10.26 -11.17 -13.09
N SER A 55 -10.36 -10.31 -12.06
CA SER A 55 -9.95 -8.91 -12.11
C SER A 55 -8.70 -8.63 -11.28
N LEU A 56 -7.93 -7.61 -11.67
CA LEU A 56 -6.77 -7.14 -10.92
C LEU A 56 -7.12 -5.90 -10.08
N ALA A 57 -6.99 -6.01 -8.77
CA ALA A 57 -7.09 -4.89 -7.84
C ALA A 57 -5.72 -4.29 -7.51
N LEU A 58 -5.61 -2.96 -7.61
CA LEU A 58 -4.45 -2.18 -7.17
C LEU A 58 -4.90 -1.09 -6.19
N GLY A 59 -4.72 -1.33 -4.90
CA GLY A 59 -5.10 -0.42 -3.82
C GLY A 59 -3.93 0.40 -3.27
N ARG A 60 -3.09 0.97 -4.14
CA ARG A 60 -1.87 1.67 -3.72
C ARG A 60 -1.65 2.96 -4.50
N ALA A 61 -0.91 3.89 -3.92
CA ALA A 61 -0.52 5.12 -4.59
C ALA A 61 0.35 4.82 -5.82
N ARG A 62 0.19 5.62 -6.87
CA ARG A 62 1.08 5.58 -8.03
C ARG A 62 2.48 6.03 -7.60
N GLN A 63 3.48 5.19 -7.88
CA GLN A 63 4.86 5.53 -7.59
C GLN A 63 5.29 6.77 -8.38
N ILE A 64 5.98 7.69 -7.70
CA ILE A 64 6.67 8.82 -8.31
C ILE A 64 8.16 8.74 -7.97
N ASN A 65 9.02 8.95 -8.96
CA ASN A 65 10.46 9.00 -8.76
C ASN A 65 10.93 10.46 -8.86
N LYS A 66 11.53 10.97 -7.79
CA LYS A 66 12.16 12.31 -7.80
C LYS A 66 13.66 12.13 -7.98
N GLU A 67 14.10 12.05 -9.23
CA GLU A 67 15.49 11.80 -9.59
C GLU A 67 16.44 12.87 -9.00
N GLY A 68 17.56 12.41 -8.45
CA GLY A 68 18.57 13.28 -7.84
C GLY A 68 18.13 14.00 -6.56
N TRP A 69 16.93 13.77 -6.03
CA TRP A 69 16.43 14.45 -4.83
C TRP A 69 17.35 14.27 -3.62
N ALA A 70 17.82 13.04 -3.37
CA ALA A 70 18.72 12.75 -2.25
C ALA A 70 20.07 13.49 -2.38
N ARG A 71 20.60 13.63 -3.61
CA ARG A 71 21.81 14.43 -3.88
C ARG A 71 21.56 15.90 -3.55
N LYS A 72 20.48 16.48 -4.08
CA LYS A 72 20.11 17.89 -3.83
C LYS A 72 19.92 18.19 -2.34
N ARG A 73 19.32 17.25 -1.58
CA ARG A 73 19.14 17.40 -0.13
C ARG A 73 20.48 17.46 0.60
N ARG A 74 21.40 16.53 0.33
CA ARG A 74 22.75 16.54 0.93
C ARG A 74 23.52 17.81 0.62
N GLU A 75 23.47 18.31 -0.61
CA GLU A 75 24.11 19.58 -1.01
C GLU A 75 23.48 20.79 -0.31
N GLY A 76 22.16 20.78 -0.11
CA GLY A 76 21.45 21.81 0.67
C GLY A 76 21.87 21.83 2.14
N ASP A 77 21.95 20.65 2.76
CA ASP A 77 22.41 20.48 4.15
C ASP A 77 23.88 20.89 4.32
N LEU A 78 24.74 20.61 3.33
CA LEU A 78 26.12 21.10 3.27
C LEU A 78 26.18 22.63 3.22
N LYS A 79 25.37 23.28 2.38
CA LYS A 79 25.33 24.74 2.27
C LYS A 79 24.81 25.42 3.54
N SER A 80 23.83 24.84 4.23
CA SER A 80 23.32 25.38 5.50
C SER A 80 24.35 25.23 6.62
N SER A 81 25.06 24.08 6.68
CA SER A 81 26.11 23.82 7.67
C SER A 81 27.34 24.72 7.48
N ILE A 82 27.73 25.02 6.24
CA ILE A 82 28.83 25.96 5.95
C ILE A 82 28.45 27.40 6.35
N ARG A 83 27.18 27.80 6.20
CA ARG A 83 26.71 29.14 6.56
C ARG A 83 26.62 29.35 8.08
N GLY A 84 26.31 28.31 8.85
CA GLY A 84 26.23 28.37 10.32
C GLY A 84 27.57 28.33 11.06
N LYS A 85 28.69 28.03 10.38
CA LYS A 85 30.05 28.03 10.99
C LYS A 85 30.85 29.32 10.74
N ARG A 86 30.28 30.30 10.03
CA ARG A 86 30.93 31.60 9.74
C ARG A 86 30.38 32.76 10.58
N SER A 87 29.56 32.45 11.58
CA SER A 87 29.01 33.36 12.60
C SER A 87 29.51 32.93 13.96
#